data_AF-A0A2V5NB78-F1
#
_entry.id   AF-A0A2V5NB78-F1
#
_cell.length_a   1.000
_cell.length_b   1.000
_cell.length_c   1.000
_cell.angle_alpha   90.00
_cell.angle_beta   90.00
_cell.angle_gamma   90.00
#
_symmetry.space_group_name_H-M   'P 1'
#
loop_
_entity.id
_entity.type
_entity.pdbx_description
1 polymer ?
#
loop_
_entity_poly.entity_id
_entity_poly.type
_entity_poly.pdbx_seq_one_letter_code
_entity_poly.pdbx_strand_id
1 'polypeptide(L)'
;MIRRALAAWLCASLLSALALSAMPQWHELIHSDAQAPRHECAVTLATSGNYQEPAPLVAVPVPVLQFCFVPALHPVWVASPFRSARLLEHAPPVLA
;
A
#
# COMPACT_ATOMS: atom_id res chain seq x y z
N MET A 1 -12.15 -25.13 13.10
CA MET A 1 -10.76 -25.03 13.61
C MET A 1 -9.76 -24.77 12.48
N ILE A 2 -9.78 -25.55 11.39
CA ILE A 2 -8.88 -25.39 10.22
C ILE A 2 -8.80 -23.96 9.67
N ARG A 3 -9.94 -23.29 9.45
CA ARG A 3 -9.96 -21.90 8.94
C ARG A 3 -9.20 -20.90 9.83
N ARG A 4 -9.27 -21.07 11.16
CA ARG A 4 -8.60 -20.17 12.12
C ARG A 4 -7.10 -20.44 12.15
N ALA A 5 -6.70 -21.71 12.05
CA ALA A 5 -5.29 -22.08 11.93
C ALA A 5 -4.68 -21.54 10.63
N LEU A 6 -5.40 -21.67 9.50
CA LEU A 6 -5.00 -21.07 8.22
C LEU A 6 -4.86 -19.55 8.32
N ALA A 7 -5.85 -18.87 8.89
CA ALA A 7 -5.79 -17.41 9.06
C ALA A 7 -4.60 -16.99 9.93
N ALA A 8 -4.38 -17.66 11.06
CA ALA A 8 -3.25 -17.37 11.94
C ALA A 8 -1.91 -17.58 11.23
N TRP A 9 -1.78 -18.65 10.45
CA TRP A 9 -0.58 -18.95 9.68
C TRP A 9 -0.31 -17.90 8.59
N LEU A 10 -1.35 -17.49 7.85
CA LEU A 10 -1.26 -16.41 6.86
C LEU A 10 -0.89 -15.06 7.49
N CYS A 11 -1.46 -14.74 8.65
CA CYS A 11 -1.08 -13.53 9.37
C CYS A 11 0.39 -13.57 9.83
N ALA A 12 0.83 -14.72 10.36
CA ALA A 12 2.21 -14.90 10.79
C ALA A 12 3.20 -14.78 9.63
N SER A 13 2.89 -15.36 8.47
CA SER A 13 3.75 -15.24 7.28
C SER A 13 3.82 -13.81 6.77
N LEU A 14 2.70 -13.09 6.72
CA LEU A 14 2.66 -11.68 6.33
C LEU A 14 3.48 -10.79 7.27
N LEU A 15 3.29 -10.95 8.59
CA LEU A 15 4.05 -10.20 9.59
C LEU A 15 5.56 -10.49 9.50
N SER A 16 5.93 -11.74 9.22
CA SER A 16 7.33 -12.11 9.02
C SER A 16 7.92 -11.46 7.77
N ALA A 17 7.19 -11.46 6.66
CA ALA A 17 7.63 -10.78 5.43
C ALA A 17 7.80 -9.27 5.63
N LEU A 18 6.90 -8.63 6.39
CA LEU A 18 7.00 -7.21 6.77
C LEU A 18 8.19 -6.92 7.71
N ALA A 19 8.49 -7.83 8.64
CA ALA A 19 9.64 -7.67 9.52
C ALA A 19 10.96 -7.79 8.73
N LEU A 20 11.03 -8.74 7.79
CA LEU A 20 12.21 -8.94 6.94
C LEU A 20 12.38 -7.82 5.91
N SER A 21 11.29 -7.21 5.42
CA SER A 21 11.39 -6.06 4.51
C SER A 21 12.00 -4.83 5.20
N ALA A 22 11.81 -4.69 6.52
CA ALA A 22 12.45 -3.66 7.32
C ALA A 22 13.91 -3.98 7.70
N MET A 23 14.37 -5.23 7.51
CA MET A 23 15.69 -5.71 7.96
C MET A 23 16.38 -6.57 6.88
N PRO A 24 16.98 -5.96 5.85
CA PRO A 24 17.53 -6.67 4.70
C PRO A 24 18.69 -7.63 5.03
N GLN A 25 19.46 -7.35 6.10
CA GLN A 25 20.52 -8.25 6.56
C GLN A 25 19.99 -9.62 6.97
N TRP A 26 18.78 -9.68 7.55
CA TRP A 26 18.15 -10.94 7.93
C TRP A 26 17.57 -11.67 6.72
N HIS A 27 17.06 -10.94 5.73
CA HIS A 27 16.60 -11.53 4.47
C HIS A 27 17.73 -12.27 3.74
N GLU A 28 18.92 -11.68 3.68
CA GLU A 28 20.11 -12.31 3.07
C GLU A 28 20.60 -13.56 3.83
N LEU A 29 20.39 -13.62 5.15
CA LEU A 29 20.75 -14.79 5.96
C LEU A 29 19.82 -15.98 5.73
N ILE A 30 18.57 -15.73 5.33
CA ILE A 30 17.59 -16.80 5.10
C ILE A 30 17.88 -17.51 3.78
N HIS A 31 18.26 -16.79 2.73
CA HIS A 31 18.68 -17.39 1.47
C HIS A 31 19.68 -16.52 0.70
N SER A 32 20.67 -17.18 0.13
CA SER A 32 21.85 -16.57 -0.51
C SER A 32 21.58 -15.90 -1.85
N ASP A 33 20.41 -16.13 -2.46
CA ASP A 33 19.98 -15.54 -3.73
C ASP A 33 19.14 -14.27 -3.56
N ALA A 34 18.99 -13.75 -2.33
CA ALA A 34 18.19 -12.56 -2.03
C ALA A 34 18.57 -11.31 -2.85
N GLN A 35 19.82 -11.24 -3.34
CA GLN A 35 20.35 -10.13 -4.15
C GLN A 35 20.32 -10.41 -5.67
N ALA A 36 19.75 -11.54 -6.11
CA ALA A 36 19.67 -11.83 -7.54
C ALA A 36 18.71 -10.85 -8.23
N PRO A 37 19.05 -10.34 -9.44
CA PRO A 37 18.32 -9.26 -10.09
C PRO A 37 16.88 -9.58 -10.52
N ARG A 38 16.45 -10.84 -10.40
CA ARG A 38 15.08 -11.31 -10.67
C ARG A 38 14.52 -12.14 -9.51
N HIS A 39 15.03 -11.91 -8.29
CA HIS A 39 14.53 -12.61 -7.12
C HIS A 39 13.19 -12.00 -6.68
N GLU A 40 12.14 -12.81 -6.74
CA GLU A 40 10.80 -12.45 -6.30
C GLU A 40 10.39 -13.34 -5.12
N CYS A 41 10.12 -12.72 -3.97
CA CYS A 41 9.65 -13.37 -2.76
C CYS A 41 8.68 -12.44 -2.02
N ALA A 42 8.05 -12.94 -0.96
CA ALA A 42 7.11 -12.14 -0.16
C ALA A 42 7.73 -10.85 0.40
N VAL A 43 9.04 -10.86 0.69
CA VAL A 43 9.79 -9.68 1.17
C VAL A 43 9.95 -8.65 0.06
N THR A 44 10.36 -9.07 -1.15
CA THR A 44 10.56 -8.14 -2.28
C THR A 44 9.24 -7.59 -2.81
N LEU A 45 8.15 -8.35 -2.72
CA LEU A 45 6.80 -7.85 -3.00
C LEU A 45 6.37 -6.80 -1.96
N ALA A 46 6.66 -7.04 -0.67
CA ALA A 46 6.37 -6.08 0.39
C ALA A 46 7.20 -4.80 0.30
N THR A 47 8.46 -4.86 -0.14
CA THR A 47 9.30 -3.66 -0.34
C THR A 47 8.93 -2.88 -1.59
N SER A 48 8.65 -3.56 -2.70
CA SER A 48 8.31 -2.91 -3.98
C SER A 48 6.87 -2.38 -4.03
N GLY A 49 5.98 -2.92 -3.20
CA GLY A 49 4.55 -2.65 -3.27
C GLY A 49 3.90 -3.16 -4.57
N ASN A 50 4.63 -3.97 -5.35
CA ASN A 50 4.20 -4.50 -6.63
C ASN A 50 3.31 -5.73 -6.42
N TYR A 51 2.13 -5.49 -5.84
CA TYR A 51 1.07 -6.48 -5.71
C TYR A 51 0.18 -6.54 -6.97
N GLN A 52 0.63 -5.97 -8.09
CA GLN A 52 -0.11 -6.01 -9.34
C GLN A 52 -0.24 -7.45 -9.83
N GLU A 53 -1.32 -8.09 -9.42
CA GLU A 53 -2.04 -9.02 -10.29
C GLU A 53 -2.34 -8.26 -11.59
N PRO A 54 -2.14 -8.86 -12.78
CA PRO A 54 -2.57 -8.24 -14.02
C PRO A 54 -4.05 -7.88 -13.87
N ALA A 55 -4.34 -6.57 -13.82
CA ALA A 55 -5.70 -6.10 -13.65
C ALA A 55 -6.56 -6.73 -14.74
N PRO A 56 -7.76 -7.26 -14.41
CA PRO A 56 -8.71 -7.61 -15.45
C PRO A 56 -8.86 -6.38 -16.34
N LEU A 57 -8.88 -6.55 -17.66
CA LEU A 57 -9.13 -5.47 -18.61
C LEU A 57 -10.51 -4.87 -18.33
N VAL A 58 -10.58 -3.90 -17.40
CA VAL A 58 -11.76 -3.11 -17.15
C VAL A 58 -11.86 -2.15 -18.31
N ALA A 59 -12.86 -2.35 -19.17
CA ALA A 59 -13.17 -1.43 -20.25
C ALA A 59 -13.35 -0.02 -19.67
N VAL A 60 -12.65 0.96 -20.24
CA VAL A 60 -12.73 2.36 -19.83
C VAL A 60 -14.21 2.79 -19.83
N PRO A 61 -14.79 3.19 -18.68
CA PRO A 61 -16.17 3.63 -18.66
C PRO A 61 -16.31 4.91 -19.49
N VAL A 62 -17.30 4.94 -20.37
CA VAL A 62 -17.66 6.12 -21.16
C VAL A 62 -18.13 7.21 -20.20
N PRO A 63 -17.56 8.43 -20.23
CA PRO A 63 -17.99 9.49 -19.34
C PRO A 63 -19.43 9.90 -19.66
N VAL A 64 -20.35 9.60 -18.74
CA VAL A 64 -21.71 10.13 -18.77
C VAL A 64 -21.70 11.47 -18.05
N LEU A 65 -21.96 12.56 -18.79
CA LEU A 65 -22.20 13.88 -18.21
C LEU A 65 -23.58 13.90 -17.54
N GLN A 66 -23.64 13.46 -16.28
CA GLN A 66 -24.78 13.71 -15.40
C GLN A 66 -24.51 14.98 -14.59
N PHE A 67 -25.12 16.10 -14.99
CA PHE A 67 -25.16 17.28 -14.16
C PHE A 67 -26.21 17.06 -13.06
N CYS A 68 -25.77 16.78 -11.84
CA CYS A 68 -26.63 16.87 -10.68
C CYS A 68 -26.82 18.34 -10.31
N PHE A 69 -28.06 18.72 -9.99
CA PHE A 69 -28.34 20.01 -9.36
C PHE A 69 -27.59 20.07 -8.02
N VAL A 70 -26.57 20.93 -7.92
CA VAL A 70 -25.83 21.15 -6.68
C VAL A 70 -26.61 22.20 -5.88
N PRO A 71 -27.18 21.86 -4.72
CA PRO A 71 -27.83 22.86 -3.87
C PRO A 71 -26.83 23.93 -3.46
N ALA A 72 -27.29 25.17 -3.27
CA ALA A 72 -26.43 26.26 -2.79
C ALA A 72 -25.83 25.87 -1.42
N LEU A 73 -24.52 25.67 -1.39
CA LEU A 73 -23.77 25.44 -0.16
C LEU A 73 -23.58 26.78 0.56
N HIS A 74 -23.91 26.82 1.85
CA HIS A 74 -23.60 27.96 2.71
C HIS A 74 -22.26 27.69 3.43
N PRO A 75 -21.29 28.62 3.39
CA PRO A 75 -20.03 28.43 4.09
C PRO A 75 -20.28 28.45 5.61
N VAL A 76 -19.88 27.37 6.29
CA VAL A 76 -19.82 27.31 7.76
C VAL A 76 -18.35 27.23 8.14
N TRP A 77 -17.91 28.13 9.03
CA TRP A 77 -16.58 28.05 9.61
C TRP A 77 -16.48 26.82 10.51
N VAL A 78 -15.69 25.84 10.09
CA VAL A 78 -15.36 24.66 10.89
C VAL A 78 -13.95 24.85 11.45
N ALA A 79 -13.74 24.48 12.71
CA ALA A 79 -12.40 24.47 13.29
C ALA A 79 -11.50 23.55 12.45
N SER A 80 -10.35 24.07 12.02
CA SER A 80 -9.38 23.33 11.21
C SER A 80 -8.95 22.06 11.96
N PRO A 81 -9.29 20.84 11.47
CA PRO A 81 -8.81 19.60 12.09
C PRO A 81 -7.31 19.38 11.81
N PHE A 82 -6.69 20.21 10.97
CA PHE A 82 -5.34 20.03 10.43
C PHE A 82 -4.19 20.27 11.44
N ARG A 83 -4.46 20.36 12.74
CA ARG A 83 -3.40 20.27 13.75
C ARG A 83 -2.74 18.89 13.79
N SER A 84 -3.47 17.82 13.45
CA SER A 84 -2.95 16.44 13.39
C SER A 84 -2.46 16.01 12.01
N ALA A 85 -2.88 16.69 10.94
CA ALA A 85 -2.52 16.34 9.56
C ALA A 85 -1.07 16.72 9.19
N ARG A 86 -0.41 17.61 9.96
CA ARG A 86 0.99 17.99 9.75
C ARG A 86 1.97 16.81 9.85
N LEU A 87 1.60 15.71 10.49
CA LEU A 87 2.42 14.50 10.57
C LEU A 87 2.52 13.74 9.24
N LEU A 88 1.56 13.95 8.33
CA LEU A 88 1.49 13.26 7.03
C LEU A 88 1.82 14.19 5.86
N GLU A 89 2.20 15.43 6.14
CA GLU A 89 2.70 16.38 5.13
C GLU A 89 4.10 15.93 4.69
N HIS A 90 4.18 15.10 3.67
CA HIS A 90 5.45 14.82 3.00
C HIS A 90 5.86 16.07 2.23
N ALA A 91 6.99 16.69 2.59
CA ALA A 91 7.55 17.78 1.80
C ALA A 91 7.84 17.28 0.37
N PRO A 92 7.65 18.11 -0.67
CA PRO A 92 8.01 17.73 -2.03
C PRO A 92 9.52 17.39 -2.07
N PRO A 93 9.92 16.35 -2.82
CA PRO A 93 11.32 15.95 -2.92
C PRO A 93 12.16 17.12 -3.43
N VAL A 94 13.31 17.33 -2.80
CA VAL A 94 14.29 18.32 -3.26
C VAL A 94 14.83 17.84 -4.61
N LEU A 95 14.68 18.66 -5.64
CA LEU A 95 15.33 18.44 -6.94
C LEU A 95 16.84 18.62 -6.73
N ALA A 96 17.60 17.55 -6.96
CA ALA A 96 19.06 17.59 -7.06
C ALA A 96 19.51 18.16 -8.42
#